data_AF-A0A9D2JT70-F1
#
_entry.id   AF-A0A9D2JT70-F1
#
_cell.length_a   1.000
_cell.length_b   1.000
_cell.length_c   1.000
_cell.angle_alpha   90.00
_cell.angle_beta   90.00
_cell.angle_gamma   90.00
#
_symmetry.space_group_name_H-M   'P 1'
#
loop_
_entity.id
_entity.type
_entity.pdbx_description
1 polymer ?
#
loop_
_entity_poly.entity_id
_entity_poly.type
_entity_poly.pdbx_seq_one_letter_code
_entity_poly.pdbx_strand_id
1 'polypeptide(L)'
;MQKWKRNVFVAGIMASLAAGLLGGCGNRENQEKQSQQASQNQEGEEAANTGEGQEDTTGEKGNDKDEGENSGNTGSSEETSLAQAEHPQFVADGIRKVVLVEEGQEIFHLSKEPAEYKMDFDYWEILNPYDETVTVNTETMYNLFDILCGFSFQAPVAVEDGVDTGIQNSATTLTLEYVNTLDSSQAKQSAEADSSATIILGNEDGAGNRFAAVKGFEDQVYKLSTTELETVFGLNPFELVLKIPVLINVDTVESLDIKAGGDSYQMKVDSAKGSYEFGKKEVEKETFTTLYQEISGVMVEKEIEEEKEDSKEPKLEITFNRNNSQYPQVKVAYYDYDQTYDRVEVNGNSYFLVKAEDVDNLIKTIGEAF
;
A
#
# COMPACT_ATOMS: atom_id res chain seq x y z
N MET A 1 18.35 -12.08 14.66
CA MET A 1 19.72 -12.21 14.11
C MET A 1 19.98 -13.64 13.62
N GLN A 2 19.70 -13.91 12.34
CA GLN A 2 20.41 -14.85 11.47
C GLN A 2 19.70 -14.83 10.09
N LYS A 3 20.08 -13.87 9.24
CA LYS A 3 19.65 -13.81 7.83
C LYS A 3 20.37 -14.93 7.07
N TRP A 4 19.62 -15.89 6.53
CA TRP A 4 20.19 -17.00 5.76
C TRP A 4 20.23 -16.66 4.27
N LYS A 5 21.45 -16.52 3.74
CA LYS A 5 21.72 -16.22 2.33
C LYS A 5 21.33 -17.40 1.44
N ARG A 6 20.42 -17.20 0.50
CA ARG A 6 20.15 -18.16 -0.58
C ARG A 6 21.09 -17.87 -1.75
N ASN A 7 22.22 -18.56 -1.79
CA ASN A 7 23.13 -18.56 -2.94
C ASN A 7 22.48 -19.32 -4.10
N VAL A 8 22.18 -18.64 -5.21
CA VAL A 8 21.90 -19.29 -6.50
C VAL A 8 23.10 -19.06 -7.41
N PHE A 9 23.74 -20.17 -7.78
CA PHE A 9 24.91 -20.23 -8.65
C PHE A 9 24.42 -20.35 -10.10
N VAL A 10 24.49 -19.27 -10.89
CA VAL A 10 24.24 -19.34 -12.34
C VAL A 10 25.58 -19.25 -13.06
N ALA A 11 26.00 -20.38 -13.64
CA ALA A 11 27.19 -20.48 -14.45
C ALA A 11 26.98 -19.76 -15.80
N GLY A 12 27.94 -18.90 -16.15
CA GLY A 12 27.87 -18.04 -17.33
C GLY A 12 28.02 -18.76 -18.67
N ILE A 13 27.31 -18.23 -19.66
CA ILE A 13 27.66 -18.35 -21.07
C ILE A 13 27.88 -16.94 -21.60
N MET A 14 29.15 -16.64 -21.89
CA MET A 14 29.61 -15.43 -22.59
C MET A 14 29.16 -15.48 -24.04
N ALA A 15 28.35 -14.51 -24.46
CA ALA A 15 28.17 -14.15 -25.86
C ALA A 15 28.27 -12.63 -26.00
N SER A 16 29.46 -12.17 -26.37
CA SER A 16 29.73 -10.82 -26.84
C SER A 16 28.99 -10.56 -28.16
N LEU A 17 28.16 -9.51 -28.23
CA LEU A 17 27.80 -8.84 -29.48
C LEU A 17 27.42 -7.38 -29.22
N ALA A 18 27.83 -6.54 -30.15
CA ALA A 18 28.05 -5.11 -30.01
C ALA A 18 26.80 -4.23 -30.16
N ALA A 19 26.89 -3.04 -29.55
CA ALA A 19 26.30 -1.75 -29.92
C ALA A 19 25.04 -1.71 -30.80
N GLY A 20 23.93 -1.27 -30.20
CA GLY A 20 22.75 -0.77 -30.88
C GLY A 20 21.94 0.13 -29.96
N LEU A 21 22.16 1.45 -30.08
CA LEU A 21 21.30 2.49 -29.51
C LEU A 21 19.89 2.38 -30.10
N LEU A 22 18.89 2.00 -29.31
CA LEU A 22 17.49 2.38 -29.52
C LEU A 22 16.81 2.54 -28.16
N GLY A 23 16.27 3.74 -27.95
CA GLY A 23 15.69 4.21 -26.69
C GLY A 23 14.48 3.39 -26.23
N GLY A 24 14.46 3.13 -24.93
CA GLY A 24 13.30 2.60 -24.24
C GLY A 24 12.27 3.69 -24.04
N CYS A 25 11.25 3.72 -24.89
CA CYS A 25 10.05 4.54 -24.72
C CYS A 25 9.00 3.89 -23.77
N GLY A 26 9.27 2.71 -23.20
CA GLY A 26 8.28 2.00 -22.37
C GLY A 26 8.15 2.51 -20.93
N ASN A 27 9.18 3.17 -20.36
CA ASN A 27 9.18 3.53 -18.94
C ASN A 27 8.52 4.90 -18.65
N ARG A 28 8.41 5.76 -19.67
CA ARG A 28 7.92 7.14 -19.52
C ARG A 28 6.38 7.21 -19.49
N GLU A 29 5.69 6.33 -20.22
CA GLU A 29 4.21 6.27 -20.21
C GLU A 29 3.65 5.77 -18.87
N ASN A 30 4.33 4.84 -18.18
CA ASN A 30 3.90 4.39 -16.85
C ASN A 30 4.19 5.44 -15.77
N GLN A 31 5.31 6.15 -15.87
CA GLN A 31 5.62 7.28 -14.99
C GLN A 31 4.61 8.42 -15.15
N GLU A 32 4.21 8.75 -16.38
CA GLU A 32 3.20 9.78 -16.66
C GLU A 32 1.80 9.37 -16.19
N LYS A 33 1.41 8.09 -16.25
CA LYS A 33 0.11 7.62 -15.74
C LYS A 33 0.04 7.61 -14.21
N GLN A 34 1.11 7.18 -13.53
CA GLN A 34 1.17 7.16 -12.06
C GLN A 34 1.25 8.58 -11.48
N SER A 35 1.97 9.49 -12.11
CA SER A 35 1.97 10.91 -11.72
C SER A 35 0.66 11.61 -12.07
N GLN A 36 0.03 11.33 -13.22
CA GLN A 36 -1.29 11.86 -13.57
C GLN A 36 -2.39 11.40 -12.62
N GLN A 37 -2.34 10.17 -12.09
CA GLN A 37 -3.30 9.70 -11.09
C GLN A 37 -3.12 10.42 -9.73
N ALA A 38 -1.88 10.76 -9.36
CA ALA A 38 -1.60 11.58 -8.19
C ALA A 38 -2.01 13.05 -8.38
N SER A 39 -1.80 13.62 -9.58
CA SER A 39 -2.11 15.02 -9.91
C SER A 39 -3.59 15.28 -10.21
N GLN A 40 -4.31 14.40 -10.94
CA GLN A 40 -5.74 14.58 -11.24
C GLN A 40 -6.62 14.56 -9.98
N ASN A 41 -6.17 13.86 -8.93
CA ASN A 41 -6.87 13.78 -7.65
C ASN A 41 -6.60 14.99 -6.73
N GLN A 42 -5.69 15.91 -7.10
CA GLN A 42 -5.43 17.14 -6.35
C GLN A 42 -6.18 18.37 -6.90
N GLU A 43 -6.72 18.29 -8.12
CA GLU A 43 -7.43 19.42 -8.77
C GLU A 43 -8.94 19.15 -9.00
N GLY A 44 -9.42 17.95 -8.69
CA GLY A 44 -10.73 17.47 -9.08
C GLY A 44 -11.89 17.76 -8.12
N GLU A 45 -12.04 18.96 -7.55
CA GLU A 45 -13.30 19.36 -6.89
C GLU A 45 -13.55 20.88 -6.99
N GLU A 46 -14.07 21.33 -8.13
CA GLU A 46 -14.84 22.56 -8.21
C GLU A 46 -15.83 22.50 -9.38
N ALA A 47 -16.99 21.89 -9.17
CA ALA A 47 -18.19 22.21 -9.96
C ALA A 47 -19.48 21.79 -9.23
N ALA A 48 -20.30 22.81 -8.96
CA ALA A 48 -21.74 22.78 -8.71
C ALA A 48 -22.21 22.46 -7.27
N ASN A 49 -22.37 23.51 -6.47
CA ASN A 49 -23.70 23.79 -5.92
C ASN A 49 -23.90 25.28 -5.61
N THR A 50 -24.71 25.96 -6.42
CA THR A 50 -25.21 27.32 -6.15
C THR A 50 -26.72 27.31 -6.03
N GLY A 51 -27.22 27.80 -4.89
CA GLY A 51 -28.58 28.27 -4.66
C GLY A 51 -29.58 27.16 -4.30
N GLU A 52 -30.47 27.29 -3.31
CA GLU A 52 -31.02 28.48 -2.66
C GLU A 52 -31.35 28.16 -1.20
N GLY A 53 -31.24 29.17 -0.32
CA GLY A 53 -31.60 29.05 1.09
C GLY A 53 -33.09 29.24 1.34
N GLN A 54 -33.53 28.80 2.53
CA GLN A 54 -34.60 29.49 3.24
C GLN A 54 -34.43 29.29 4.75
N GLU A 55 -34.52 30.41 5.47
CA GLU A 55 -34.53 30.56 6.91
C GLU A 55 -35.66 29.73 7.57
N ASP A 56 -35.40 29.20 8.77
CA ASP A 56 -36.27 29.57 9.90
C ASP A 56 -35.52 29.49 11.24
N THR A 57 -35.95 30.36 12.14
CA THR A 57 -35.36 30.72 13.43
C THR A 57 -35.98 29.96 14.60
N THR A 58 -35.27 29.95 15.74
CA THR A 58 -35.66 29.75 17.17
C THR A 58 -34.76 28.69 17.83
N GLY A 59 -34.21 28.81 19.04
CA GLY A 59 -34.26 29.80 20.11
C GLY A 59 -33.77 29.14 21.42
N GLU A 60 -32.84 29.81 22.11
CA GLU A 60 -32.52 29.76 23.57
C GLU A 60 -31.98 28.50 24.32
N LYS A 61 -30.75 28.71 24.84
CA LYS A 61 -30.27 28.65 26.26
C LYS A 61 -30.02 27.33 27.02
N GLY A 62 -28.82 27.31 27.63
CA GLY A 62 -28.51 26.75 28.97
C GLY A 62 -27.23 25.88 28.94
N ASN A 63 -26.02 26.27 29.37
CA ASN A 63 -25.43 26.75 30.64
C ASN A 63 -24.51 25.68 31.29
N ASP A 64 -23.26 26.10 31.55
CA ASP A 64 -22.24 25.66 32.53
C ASP A 64 -21.63 24.22 32.58
N LYS A 65 -20.29 24.21 32.42
CA LYS A 65 -19.19 23.60 33.23
C LYS A 65 -19.27 22.13 33.70
N ASP A 66 -18.22 21.34 33.44
CA ASP A 66 -17.13 21.09 34.40
C ASP A 66 -15.93 20.32 33.77
N GLU A 67 -14.77 20.45 34.40
CA GLU A 67 -13.47 19.84 34.05
C GLU A 67 -13.40 18.34 34.41
N GLY A 68 -12.56 17.55 33.72
CA GLY A 68 -12.23 16.17 34.12
C GLY A 68 -11.27 15.45 33.17
N GLU A 69 -10.13 15.03 33.72
CA GLU A 69 -8.96 14.44 33.07
C GLU A 69 -9.14 13.03 32.47
N ASN A 70 -8.29 12.75 31.47
CA ASN A 70 -7.61 11.48 31.17
C ASN A 70 -8.42 10.19 30.94
N SER A 71 -8.39 9.68 29.71
CA SER A 71 -8.07 8.27 29.45
C SER A 71 -7.78 8.05 27.96
N GLY A 72 -6.67 7.37 27.67
CA GLY A 72 -6.33 6.92 26.32
C GLY A 72 -7.47 6.11 25.70
N ASN A 73 -7.82 6.49 24.48
CA ASN A 73 -8.73 5.70 23.66
C ASN A 73 -7.89 4.67 22.89
N THR A 74 -7.61 3.56 23.56
CA THR A 74 -7.28 2.32 22.86
C THR A 74 -8.58 1.89 22.19
N GLY A 75 -8.68 2.10 20.88
CA GLY A 75 -9.83 1.63 20.10
C GLY A 75 -9.98 0.13 20.32
N SER A 76 -11.06 -0.27 20.99
CA SER A 76 -11.44 -1.68 21.03
C SER A 76 -12.00 -2.02 19.64
N SER A 77 -11.21 -2.74 18.84
CA SER A 77 -11.76 -3.53 17.75
C SER A 77 -12.70 -4.55 18.39
N GLU A 78 -14.02 -4.36 18.24
CA GLU A 78 -14.93 -5.49 18.38
C GLU A 78 -14.50 -6.51 17.32
N GLU A 79 -13.90 -7.62 17.73
CA GLU A 79 -13.66 -8.76 16.83
C GLU A 79 -15.03 -9.28 16.40
N THR A 80 -15.54 -8.75 15.29
CA THR A 80 -16.65 -9.33 14.58
C THR A 80 -16.21 -10.72 14.09
N SER A 81 -16.81 -11.77 14.64
CA SER A 81 -16.51 -13.13 14.20
C SER A 81 -16.99 -13.32 12.76
N LEU A 82 -16.07 -13.34 11.80
CA LEU A 82 -16.38 -13.56 10.38
C LEU A 82 -17.00 -14.95 10.15
N ALA A 83 -17.98 -15.03 9.25
CA ALA A 83 -18.60 -16.30 8.90
C ALA A 83 -17.64 -17.18 8.11
N GLN A 84 -17.52 -18.45 8.47
CA GLN A 84 -16.72 -19.39 7.71
C GLN A 84 -17.54 -19.99 6.56
N ALA A 85 -17.07 -19.88 5.33
CA ALA A 85 -17.72 -20.47 4.17
C ALA A 85 -17.21 -21.89 3.90
N GLU A 86 -18.13 -22.84 3.72
CA GLU A 86 -17.82 -24.22 3.32
C GLU A 86 -17.33 -24.31 1.87
N HIS A 87 -17.98 -23.57 0.97
CA HIS A 87 -17.67 -23.50 -0.46
C HIS A 87 -17.43 -22.05 -0.88
N PRO A 88 -16.28 -21.45 -0.52
CA PRO A 88 -16.03 -20.05 -0.76
C PRO A 88 -16.00 -19.74 -2.27
N GLN A 89 -16.47 -18.55 -2.60
CA GLN A 89 -16.33 -17.95 -3.92
C GLN A 89 -16.01 -16.47 -3.75
N PHE A 90 -15.20 -15.95 -4.65
CA PHE A 90 -14.65 -14.61 -4.52
C PHE A 90 -14.97 -13.79 -5.77
N VAL A 91 -15.15 -12.49 -5.55
CA VAL A 91 -15.05 -11.47 -6.60
C VAL A 91 -13.99 -10.48 -6.15
N ALA A 92 -13.20 -9.96 -7.08
CA ALA A 92 -12.04 -9.14 -6.76
C ALA A 92 -12.41 -7.92 -5.88
N ASP A 93 -13.51 -7.24 -6.22
CA ASP A 93 -14.05 -6.11 -5.46
C ASP A 93 -14.56 -6.47 -4.04
N GLY A 94 -14.72 -7.76 -3.76
CA GLY A 94 -15.20 -8.29 -2.50
C GLY A 94 -14.07 -8.68 -1.54
N ILE A 95 -12.82 -8.78 -1.99
CA ILE A 95 -11.68 -9.14 -1.14
C ILE A 95 -11.34 -7.95 -0.23
N ARG A 96 -11.04 -8.23 1.05
CA ARG A 96 -10.62 -7.24 2.06
C ARG A 96 -9.28 -7.56 2.69
N LYS A 97 -8.88 -8.83 2.66
CA LYS A 97 -7.60 -9.28 3.19
C LYS A 97 -7.13 -10.54 2.49
N VAL A 98 -5.83 -10.65 2.30
CA VAL A 98 -5.13 -11.85 1.81
C VAL A 98 -3.93 -12.12 2.71
N VAL A 99 -3.84 -13.33 3.25
CA VAL A 99 -2.69 -13.79 4.04
C VAL A 99 -2.16 -15.08 3.44
N LEU A 100 -0.86 -15.12 3.18
CA LEU A 100 -0.15 -16.31 2.73
C LEU A 100 0.76 -16.81 3.84
N VAL A 101 0.60 -18.08 4.18
CA VAL A 101 1.47 -18.80 5.11
C VAL A 101 2.12 -19.94 4.36
N GLU A 102 3.44 -20.01 4.37
CA GLU A 102 4.22 -21.10 3.79
C GLU A 102 5.02 -21.77 4.89
N GLU A 103 4.88 -23.10 5.02
CA GLU A 103 5.56 -23.90 6.06
C GLU A 103 5.34 -23.36 7.50
N GLY A 104 4.18 -22.78 7.77
CA GLY A 104 3.81 -22.22 9.07
C GLY A 104 4.36 -20.81 9.35
N GLN A 105 5.06 -20.19 8.40
CA GLN A 105 5.49 -18.80 8.47
C GLN A 105 4.60 -17.92 7.60
N GLU A 106 4.08 -16.82 8.15
CA GLU A 106 3.42 -15.79 7.34
C GLU A 106 4.46 -15.12 6.44
N ILE A 107 4.25 -15.17 5.13
CA ILE A 107 5.17 -14.61 4.13
C ILE A 107 4.60 -13.36 3.44
N PHE A 108 3.30 -13.16 3.52
CA PHE A 108 2.61 -12.03 2.90
C PHE A 108 1.29 -11.74 3.62
N HIS A 109 1.03 -10.46 3.86
CA HIS A 109 -0.23 -9.98 4.43
C HIS A 109 -0.61 -8.68 3.75
N LEU A 110 -1.74 -8.70 3.07
CA LEU A 110 -2.36 -7.57 2.41
C LEU A 110 -3.72 -7.31 3.05
N SER A 111 -3.99 -6.07 3.43
CA SER A 111 -5.25 -5.67 4.07
C SER A 111 -5.76 -4.35 3.50
N LYS A 112 -7.09 -4.23 3.42
CA LYS A 112 -7.78 -2.98 3.10
C LYS A 112 -7.87 -2.14 4.37
N GLU A 113 -7.26 -0.95 4.35
CA GLU A 113 -7.02 -0.16 5.56
C GLU A 113 -7.49 1.30 5.37
N PRO A 114 -8.80 1.55 5.20
CA PRO A 114 -9.34 2.89 4.99
C PRO A 114 -9.19 3.74 6.26
N ALA A 115 -8.90 5.03 6.11
CA ALA A 115 -8.92 5.98 7.21
C ALA A 115 -9.25 7.38 6.69
N GLU A 116 -9.91 8.21 7.51
CA GLU A 116 -10.35 9.57 7.11
C GLU A 116 -9.21 10.48 6.62
N TYR A 117 -7.98 10.26 7.10
CA TYR A 117 -6.80 11.05 6.73
C TYR A 117 -6.06 10.51 5.51
N LYS A 118 -6.48 9.37 4.98
CA LYS A 118 -5.97 8.76 3.75
C LYS A 118 -6.82 9.27 2.58
N MET A 119 -6.30 9.11 1.37
CA MET A 119 -7.00 9.51 0.16
C MET A 119 -8.26 8.64 -0.05
N ASP A 120 -9.33 9.19 -0.61
CA ASP A 120 -10.64 8.53 -0.81
C ASP A 120 -10.66 7.42 -1.89
N PHE A 121 -9.50 6.94 -2.34
CA PHE A 121 -9.42 5.79 -3.24
C PHE A 121 -9.33 4.47 -2.46
N ASP A 122 -9.44 3.35 -3.18
CA ASP A 122 -9.32 2.01 -2.60
C ASP A 122 -7.93 1.81 -1.97
N TYR A 123 -7.83 2.03 -0.66
CA TYR A 123 -6.56 2.10 0.05
C TYR A 123 -6.19 0.75 0.69
N TRP A 124 -4.99 0.28 0.35
CA TRP A 124 -4.49 -1.04 0.71
C TRP A 124 -3.06 -0.96 1.23
N GLU A 125 -2.77 -1.81 2.21
CA GLU A 125 -1.46 -1.88 2.86
C GLU A 125 -0.90 -3.30 2.83
N ILE A 126 0.41 -3.40 2.59
CA ILE A 126 1.18 -4.61 2.87
C ILE A 126 1.66 -4.52 4.31
N LEU A 127 1.28 -5.48 5.14
CA LEU A 127 1.60 -5.56 6.57
C LEU A 127 2.74 -6.55 6.88
N ASN A 128 3.13 -7.36 5.89
CA ASN A 128 4.25 -8.31 5.94
C ASN A 128 4.69 -8.52 4.48
N PRO A 129 6.00 -8.36 4.12
CA PRO A 129 7.20 -8.47 4.96
C PRO A 129 7.77 -7.17 5.56
N TYR A 130 7.07 -6.04 5.44
CA TYR A 130 7.57 -4.77 5.95
C TYR A 130 7.09 -4.55 7.41
N ASP A 131 7.96 -4.06 8.30
CA ASP A 131 7.60 -3.78 9.70
C ASP A 131 6.78 -2.48 9.87
N GLU A 132 6.45 -1.80 8.77
CA GLU A 132 5.52 -0.67 8.69
C GLU A 132 4.56 -0.85 7.51
N THR A 133 3.48 -0.08 7.52
CA THR A 133 2.47 -0.14 6.47
C THR A 133 3.02 0.42 5.16
N VAL A 134 2.99 -0.39 4.10
CA VAL A 134 3.42 0.03 2.76
C VAL A 134 2.21 0.13 1.84
N THR A 135 2.01 1.31 1.25
CA THR A 135 0.87 1.57 0.35
C THR A 135 0.98 0.75 -0.94
N VAL A 136 -0.15 0.23 -1.40
CA VAL A 136 -0.24 -0.70 -2.53
C VAL A 136 -0.61 -0.01 -3.84
N ASN A 137 -0.02 -0.46 -4.94
CA ASN A 137 -0.50 -0.21 -6.29
C ASN A 137 -1.72 -1.09 -6.57
N THR A 138 -2.89 -0.49 -6.57
CA THR A 138 -4.16 -1.20 -6.71
C THR A 138 -4.30 -1.93 -8.05
N GLU A 139 -3.77 -1.39 -9.16
CA GLU A 139 -3.80 -2.06 -10.47
C GLU A 139 -3.11 -3.42 -10.42
N THR A 140 -1.89 -3.46 -9.88
CA THR A 140 -1.14 -4.72 -9.73
C THR A 140 -1.78 -5.68 -8.74
N MET A 141 -2.42 -5.15 -7.69
CA MET A 141 -3.16 -5.94 -6.71
C MET A 141 -4.40 -6.60 -7.32
N TYR A 142 -5.17 -5.89 -8.17
CA TYR A 142 -6.33 -6.48 -8.83
C TYR A 142 -5.94 -7.63 -9.76
N ASN A 143 -4.74 -7.63 -10.36
CA ASN A 143 -4.22 -8.78 -11.10
C ASN A 143 -4.01 -10.01 -10.20
N LEU A 144 -3.54 -9.83 -8.96
CA LEU A 144 -3.47 -10.91 -7.97
C LEU A 144 -4.87 -11.41 -7.63
N PHE A 145 -5.82 -10.50 -7.42
CA PHE A 145 -7.21 -10.87 -7.08
C PHE A 145 -7.89 -11.65 -8.21
N ASP A 146 -7.62 -11.34 -9.47
CA ASP A 146 -8.12 -12.10 -10.61
C ASP A 146 -7.66 -13.56 -10.58
N ILE A 147 -6.40 -13.81 -10.20
CA ILE A 147 -5.87 -15.18 -10.03
C ILE A 147 -6.59 -15.88 -8.85
N LEU A 148 -6.71 -15.21 -7.71
CA LEU A 148 -7.38 -15.76 -6.52
C LEU A 148 -8.84 -16.12 -6.80
N CYS A 149 -9.55 -15.28 -7.57
CA CYS A 149 -10.93 -15.54 -7.98
C CYS A 149 -11.06 -16.69 -8.99
N GLY A 150 -9.97 -17.10 -9.62
CA GLY A 150 -9.92 -18.27 -10.51
C GLY A 150 -10.00 -19.62 -9.76
N PHE A 151 -9.67 -19.64 -8.46
CA PHE A 151 -9.76 -20.85 -7.66
C PHE A 151 -11.21 -21.27 -7.41
N SER A 152 -11.52 -22.55 -7.67
CA SER A 152 -12.87 -23.10 -7.55
C SER A 152 -13.00 -24.09 -6.40
N PHE A 153 -13.97 -23.82 -5.53
CA PHE A 153 -14.34 -24.66 -4.38
C PHE A 153 -15.76 -25.24 -4.50
N GLN A 154 -16.30 -25.30 -5.72
CA GLN A 154 -17.69 -25.68 -5.97
C GLN A 154 -17.94 -27.19 -6.02
N ALA A 155 -16.94 -27.97 -6.40
CA ALA A 155 -17.07 -29.42 -6.58
C ALA A 155 -15.89 -30.15 -5.95
N PRO A 156 -16.07 -30.76 -4.77
CA PRO A 156 -15.05 -31.61 -4.19
C PRO A 156 -14.74 -32.81 -5.10
N VAL A 157 -13.49 -33.25 -5.08
CA VAL A 157 -13.02 -34.44 -5.79
C VAL A 157 -12.99 -35.64 -4.85
N ALA A 158 -13.32 -36.82 -5.39
CA ALA A 158 -13.06 -38.07 -4.68
C ALA A 158 -11.55 -38.31 -4.60
N VAL A 159 -11.08 -38.65 -3.41
CA VAL A 159 -9.70 -39.09 -3.17
C VAL A 159 -9.68 -40.61 -3.14
N GLU A 160 -8.82 -41.23 -3.96
CA GLU A 160 -8.69 -42.69 -3.97
C GLU A 160 -8.08 -43.20 -2.67
N ASP A 161 -8.49 -44.41 -2.25
CA ASP A 161 -7.98 -45.03 -1.03
C ASP A 161 -6.44 -45.15 -1.08
N GLY A 162 -5.78 -44.64 -0.04
CA GLY A 162 -4.33 -44.67 0.09
C GLY A 162 -3.59 -43.51 -0.57
N VAL A 163 -4.28 -42.57 -1.22
CA VAL A 163 -3.69 -41.31 -1.68
C VAL A 163 -3.45 -40.40 -0.47
N ASP A 164 -2.20 -40.00 -0.27
CA ASP A 164 -1.83 -39.01 0.74
C ASP A 164 -1.99 -37.59 0.18
N THR A 165 -3.08 -36.92 0.54
CA THR A 165 -3.34 -35.54 0.13
C THR A 165 -2.42 -34.53 0.83
N GLY A 166 -1.76 -34.90 1.92
CA GLY A 166 -0.93 -33.97 2.72
C GLY A 166 -1.69 -32.91 3.52
N ILE A 167 -3.02 -32.78 3.35
CA ILE A 167 -3.83 -31.71 3.97
C ILE A 167 -3.71 -31.70 5.49
N GLN A 168 -3.78 -32.88 6.13
CA GLN A 168 -3.77 -33.00 7.60
C GLN A 168 -2.45 -32.59 8.26
N ASN A 169 -1.36 -32.55 7.51
CA ASN A 169 -0.03 -32.22 8.01
C ASN A 169 0.52 -30.90 7.44
N SER A 170 -0.26 -30.22 6.60
CA SER A 170 0.19 -29.00 5.95
C SER A 170 0.07 -27.80 6.89
N ALA A 171 1.11 -26.98 6.88
CA ALA A 171 1.13 -25.66 7.50
C ALA A 171 1.09 -24.53 6.44
N THR A 172 0.91 -24.88 5.17
CA THR A 172 0.81 -23.91 4.08
C THR A 172 -0.65 -23.56 3.85
N THR A 173 -0.99 -22.28 4.00
CA THR A 173 -2.38 -21.80 3.90
C THR A 173 -2.49 -20.49 3.13
N LEU A 174 -3.63 -20.31 2.47
CA LEU A 174 -4.09 -19.05 1.90
C LEU A 174 -5.37 -18.64 2.65
N THR A 175 -5.37 -17.48 3.29
CA THR A 175 -6.55 -16.94 3.97
C THR A 175 -7.06 -15.72 3.23
N LEU A 176 -8.37 -15.68 2.98
CA LEU A 176 -9.08 -14.51 2.48
C LEU A 176 -10.15 -14.08 3.48
N GLU A 177 -10.28 -12.77 3.68
CA GLU A 177 -11.48 -12.16 4.24
C GLU A 177 -12.16 -11.37 3.13
N TYR A 178 -13.48 -11.52 3.01
CA TYR A 178 -14.22 -11.05 1.86
C TYR A 178 -15.70 -10.81 2.16
N VAL A 179 -16.38 -10.13 1.24
CA VAL A 179 -17.83 -9.95 1.20
C VAL A 179 -18.45 -11.12 0.43
N ASN A 180 -19.32 -11.89 1.07
CA ASN A 180 -19.88 -13.12 0.48
C ASN A 180 -21.00 -12.84 -0.51
N THR A 181 -20.62 -12.33 -1.68
CA THR A 181 -21.50 -12.07 -2.82
C THR A 181 -20.72 -12.25 -4.12
N LEU A 182 -21.42 -12.67 -5.18
CA LEU A 182 -20.89 -12.69 -6.54
C LEU A 182 -21.25 -11.42 -7.33
N ASP A 183 -21.99 -10.49 -6.73
CA ASP A 183 -22.31 -9.20 -7.33
C ASP A 183 -21.22 -8.18 -6.95
N SER A 184 -20.31 -7.91 -7.88
CA SER A 184 -19.25 -6.90 -7.72
C SER A 184 -19.78 -5.54 -7.26
N SER A 185 -20.97 -5.12 -7.70
CA SER A 185 -21.53 -3.82 -7.32
C SER A 185 -21.97 -3.80 -5.85
N GLN A 186 -22.47 -4.93 -5.34
CA GLN A 186 -22.79 -5.07 -3.92
C GLN A 186 -21.52 -5.20 -3.07
N ALA A 187 -20.55 -5.96 -3.55
CA ALA A 187 -19.25 -6.10 -2.89
C ALA A 187 -18.56 -4.73 -2.68
N LYS A 188 -18.55 -3.85 -3.69
CA LYS A 188 -17.97 -2.49 -3.58
C LYS A 188 -18.61 -1.61 -2.50
N GLN A 189 -19.90 -1.81 -2.22
CA GLN A 189 -20.64 -0.98 -1.26
C GLN A 189 -20.36 -1.36 0.19
N SER A 190 -19.79 -2.54 0.44
CA SER A 190 -19.50 -3.01 1.79
C SER A 190 -18.08 -2.60 2.19
N ALA A 191 -17.93 -1.89 3.29
CA ALA A 191 -16.60 -1.51 3.78
C ALA A 191 -15.83 -2.75 4.29
N GLU A 192 -16.49 -3.52 5.15
CA GLU A 192 -15.91 -4.65 5.87
C GLU A 192 -16.18 -6.00 5.21
N ALA A 193 -15.35 -6.99 5.54
CA ALA A 193 -15.65 -8.39 5.24
C ALA A 193 -16.80 -8.90 6.12
N ASP A 194 -17.58 -9.84 5.59
CA ASP A 194 -18.58 -10.58 6.36
C ASP A 194 -18.21 -12.07 6.53
N SER A 195 -17.23 -12.53 5.75
CA SER A 195 -16.84 -13.93 5.66
C SER A 195 -15.33 -14.10 5.58
N SER A 196 -14.87 -15.29 5.99
CA SER A 196 -13.48 -15.71 5.87
C SER A 196 -13.37 -17.14 5.39
N ALA A 197 -12.33 -17.41 4.60
CA ALA A 197 -11.95 -18.76 4.19
C ALA A 197 -10.45 -18.93 4.36
N THR A 198 -10.04 -19.99 5.07
CA THR A 198 -8.64 -20.43 5.11
C THR A 198 -8.52 -21.72 4.33
N ILE A 199 -7.77 -21.67 3.24
CA ILE A 199 -7.50 -22.80 2.35
C ILE A 199 -6.19 -23.45 2.80
N ILE A 200 -6.24 -24.74 3.11
CA ILE A 200 -5.08 -25.58 3.43
C ILE A 200 -4.58 -26.19 2.12
N LEU A 201 -3.30 -26.02 1.80
CA LEU A 201 -2.69 -26.55 0.59
C LEU A 201 -1.91 -27.83 0.90
N GLY A 202 -2.30 -28.94 0.27
CA GLY A 202 -1.68 -30.24 0.40
C GLY A 202 -0.62 -30.53 -0.66
N ASN A 203 -0.38 -31.83 -0.86
CA ASN A 203 0.58 -32.36 -1.82
C ASN A 203 0.13 -32.11 -3.27
N GLU A 204 1.10 -32.14 -4.18
CA GLU A 204 0.83 -32.21 -5.61
C GLU A 204 0.22 -33.56 -6.01
N ASP A 205 -0.73 -33.53 -6.95
CA ASP A 205 -1.41 -34.71 -7.47
C ASP A 205 -0.66 -35.36 -8.65
N GLY A 206 0.47 -34.77 -9.08
CA GLY A 206 1.26 -35.22 -10.23
C GLY A 206 0.65 -34.92 -11.61
N ALA A 207 -0.52 -34.28 -11.66
CA ALA A 207 -1.23 -33.88 -12.88
C ALA A 207 -1.30 -32.35 -13.02
N GLY A 208 -0.42 -31.62 -12.33
CA GLY A 208 -0.36 -30.16 -12.36
C GLY A 208 -1.25 -29.47 -11.34
N ASN A 209 -1.84 -30.18 -10.38
CA ASN A 209 -2.64 -29.59 -9.31
C ASN A 209 -2.07 -29.92 -7.93
N ARG A 210 -2.48 -29.13 -6.93
CA ARG A 210 -2.36 -29.47 -5.52
C ARG A 210 -3.70 -29.81 -4.93
N PHE A 211 -3.72 -30.79 -4.03
CA PHE A 211 -4.88 -31.00 -3.17
C PHE A 211 -5.08 -29.78 -2.27
N ALA A 212 -6.32 -29.40 -2.03
CA ALA A 212 -6.66 -28.33 -1.11
C ALA A 212 -7.91 -28.67 -0.32
N ALA A 213 -8.09 -28.06 0.84
CA ALA A 213 -9.37 -28.09 1.55
C ALA A 213 -9.61 -26.77 2.28
N VAL A 214 -10.87 -26.44 2.52
CA VAL A 214 -11.22 -25.33 3.41
C VAL A 214 -11.06 -25.83 4.84
N LYS A 215 -10.31 -25.09 5.67
CA LYS A 215 -10.16 -25.39 7.10
C LYS A 215 -11.53 -25.55 7.76
N GLY A 216 -11.71 -26.52 8.63
CA GLY A 216 -13.01 -26.87 9.22
C GLY A 216 -13.94 -27.71 8.33
N PHE A 217 -13.59 -27.91 7.05
CA PHE A 217 -14.30 -28.74 6.08
C PHE A 217 -13.30 -29.65 5.33
N GLU A 218 -12.31 -30.20 6.05
CA GLU A 218 -11.19 -30.95 5.47
C GLU A 218 -11.58 -32.29 4.82
N ASP A 219 -12.82 -32.77 5.02
CA ASP A 219 -13.39 -33.90 4.31
C ASP A 219 -13.73 -33.58 2.84
N GLN A 220 -13.79 -32.29 2.51
CA GLN A 220 -14.00 -31.80 1.16
C GLN A 220 -12.69 -31.41 0.51
N VAL A 221 -12.20 -32.28 -0.38
CA VAL A 221 -10.94 -32.10 -1.06
C VAL A 221 -11.17 -31.47 -2.42
N TYR A 222 -10.39 -30.45 -2.77
CA TYR A 222 -10.37 -29.78 -4.06
C TYR A 222 -9.01 -29.96 -4.73
N LYS A 223 -8.93 -29.56 -6.00
CA LYS A 223 -7.69 -29.50 -6.76
C LYS A 223 -7.50 -28.09 -7.30
N LEU A 224 -6.41 -27.44 -6.90
CA LEU A 224 -6.05 -26.10 -7.37
C LEU A 224 -4.84 -26.19 -8.29
N SER A 225 -4.80 -25.33 -9.32
CA SER A 225 -3.70 -25.30 -10.28
C SER A 225 -2.37 -25.01 -9.58
N THR A 226 -1.36 -25.84 -9.82
CA THR A 226 -0.03 -25.63 -9.22
C THR A 226 0.60 -24.35 -9.76
N THR A 227 0.42 -24.06 -11.05
CA THR A 227 1.00 -22.85 -11.68
C THR A 227 0.39 -21.56 -11.14
N GLU A 228 -0.92 -21.54 -10.88
CA GLU A 228 -1.57 -20.38 -10.27
C GLU A 228 -1.12 -20.21 -8.81
N LEU A 229 -1.03 -21.30 -8.05
CA LEU A 229 -0.49 -21.28 -6.70
C LEU A 229 0.98 -20.82 -6.64
N GLU A 230 1.83 -21.28 -7.56
CA GLU A 230 3.22 -20.81 -7.68
C GLU A 230 3.29 -19.31 -8.00
N THR A 231 2.33 -18.79 -8.78
CA THR A 231 2.24 -17.35 -9.05
C THR A 231 1.83 -16.56 -7.81
N VAL A 232 0.87 -17.06 -7.04
CA VAL A 232 0.41 -16.42 -5.79
C VAL A 232 1.49 -16.47 -4.70
N PHE A 233 2.09 -17.64 -4.44
CA PHE A 233 3.09 -17.82 -3.38
C PHE A 233 4.50 -17.34 -3.79
N GLY A 234 4.79 -17.29 -5.08
CA GLY A 234 6.02 -16.74 -5.63
C GLY A 234 5.96 -15.24 -5.90
N LEU A 235 4.86 -14.57 -5.56
CA LEU A 235 4.70 -13.14 -5.71
C LEU A 235 5.82 -12.40 -4.97
N ASN A 236 6.48 -11.47 -5.66
CA ASN A 236 7.36 -10.50 -5.01
C ASN A 236 6.50 -9.35 -4.45
N PRO A 237 6.42 -9.15 -3.11
CA PRO A 237 5.62 -8.08 -2.52
C PRO A 237 5.96 -6.69 -3.06
N PHE A 238 7.21 -6.46 -3.48
CA PHE A 238 7.62 -5.19 -4.07
C PHE A 238 6.86 -4.85 -5.35
N GLU A 239 6.43 -5.83 -6.15
CA GLU A 239 5.67 -5.58 -7.38
C GLU A 239 4.29 -4.96 -7.08
N LEU A 240 3.76 -5.18 -5.87
CA LEU A 240 2.52 -4.59 -5.39
C LEU A 240 2.71 -3.22 -4.73
N VAL A 241 3.95 -2.78 -4.46
CA VAL A 241 4.20 -1.50 -3.77
C VAL A 241 3.90 -0.32 -4.70
N LEU A 242 3.12 0.64 -4.21
CA LEU A 242 2.98 1.94 -4.85
C LEU A 242 4.33 2.64 -4.85
N LYS A 243 4.83 3.04 -6.03
CA LYS A 243 6.19 3.59 -6.17
C LYS A 243 6.33 5.03 -5.64
N ILE A 244 5.35 5.54 -4.92
CA ILE A 244 5.38 6.85 -4.26
C ILE A 244 5.63 6.58 -2.76
N PRO A 245 6.76 7.01 -2.17
CA PRO A 245 7.12 6.69 -0.78
C PRO A 245 6.07 7.11 0.24
N VAL A 246 5.45 8.28 0.05
CA VAL A 246 4.43 8.83 0.92
C VAL A 246 3.38 9.54 0.09
N LEU A 247 2.11 9.21 0.33
CA LEU A 247 0.96 9.82 -0.35
C LEU A 247 0.06 10.50 0.69
N ILE A 248 0.17 11.83 0.81
CA ILE A 248 -0.59 12.62 1.78
C ILE A 248 -1.51 13.60 1.05
N ASN A 249 -2.78 13.62 1.42
CA ASN A 249 -3.73 14.62 0.96
C ASN A 249 -3.32 16.01 1.47
N VAL A 250 -3.07 16.95 0.56
CA VAL A 250 -2.68 18.33 0.91
C VAL A 250 -3.71 19.02 1.80
N ASP A 251 -5.00 18.69 1.67
CA ASP A 251 -6.08 19.27 2.47
C ASP A 251 -6.07 18.83 3.94
N THR A 252 -5.23 17.87 4.28
CA THR A 252 -5.03 17.39 5.64
C THR A 252 -3.71 17.89 6.25
N VAL A 253 -2.96 18.71 5.51
CA VAL A 253 -1.67 19.27 5.91
C VAL A 253 -1.91 20.68 6.48
N GLU A 254 -1.16 21.03 7.52
CA GLU A 254 -1.06 22.40 8.04
C GLU A 254 0.25 23.04 7.57
N SER A 255 1.35 22.28 7.63
CA SER A 255 2.65 22.74 7.18
C SER A 255 3.60 21.61 6.82
N LEU A 256 4.63 21.95 6.04
CA LEU A 256 5.78 21.09 5.79
C LEU A 256 7.02 21.79 6.35
N ASP A 257 7.74 21.12 7.24
CA ASP A 257 9.08 21.55 7.65
C ASP A 257 10.12 20.78 6.82
N ILE A 258 10.94 21.51 6.07
CA ILE A 258 11.86 20.94 5.09
C ILE A 258 13.28 21.31 5.48
N LYS A 259 14.19 20.34 5.55
CA LYS A 259 15.63 20.55 5.62
C LYS A 259 16.26 19.99 4.35
N ALA A 260 16.89 20.84 3.56
CA ALA A 260 17.46 20.46 2.27
C ALA A 260 18.81 21.16 2.10
N GLY A 261 19.88 20.40 1.81
CA GLY A 261 21.20 21.00 1.55
C GLY A 261 21.79 21.81 2.72
N GLY A 262 21.35 21.57 3.96
CA GLY A 262 21.75 22.31 5.15
C GLY A 262 20.89 23.53 5.48
N ASP A 263 20.01 23.96 4.58
CA ASP A 263 19.05 25.03 4.80
C ASP A 263 17.72 24.47 5.35
N SER A 264 16.90 25.36 5.94
CA SER A 264 15.58 25.02 6.46
C SER A 264 14.51 25.91 5.84
N TYR A 265 13.46 25.27 5.34
CA TYR A 265 12.33 25.89 4.65
C TYR A 265 11.03 25.45 5.32
N GLN A 266 9.99 26.27 5.16
CA GLN A 266 8.66 25.94 5.67
C GLN A 266 7.60 26.30 4.64
N MET A 267 6.75 25.34 4.32
CA MET A 267 5.53 25.56 3.56
C MET A 267 4.35 25.54 4.52
N LYS A 268 3.37 26.44 4.35
CA LYS A 268 2.11 26.40 5.11
C LYS A 268 0.91 26.43 4.18
N VAL A 269 -0.14 25.73 4.58
CA VAL A 269 -1.40 25.68 3.85
C VAL A 269 -2.57 25.73 4.83
N ASP A 270 -3.56 26.54 4.48
CA ASP A 270 -4.89 26.54 5.07
C ASP A 270 -5.88 26.40 3.90
N SER A 271 -6.16 25.15 3.49
CA SER A 271 -7.06 24.86 2.36
C SER A 271 -8.45 25.45 2.56
N ALA A 272 -8.95 25.51 3.79
CA ALA A 272 -10.26 26.08 4.11
C ALA A 272 -10.32 27.60 3.84
N LYS A 273 -9.19 28.31 3.98
CA LYS A 273 -9.09 29.74 3.65
C LYS A 273 -8.45 30.02 2.30
N GLY A 274 -7.98 28.99 1.58
CA GLY A 274 -7.22 29.14 0.34
C GLY A 274 -5.92 29.93 0.52
N SER A 275 -5.24 29.77 1.66
CA SER A 275 -4.00 30.48 1.98
C SER A 275 -2.80 29.56 1.87
N TYR A 276 -1.76 30.02 1.16
CA TYR A 276 -0.56 29.25 0.86
C TYR A 276 0.68 30.11 1.07
N GLU A 277 1.68 29.60 1.78
CA GLU A 277 2.88 30.35 2.11
C GLU A 277 4.16 29.53 1.90
N PHE A 278 5.18 30.17 1.33
CA PHE A 278 6.58 29.75 1.40
C PHE A 278 7.30 30.66 2.40
N GLY A 279 7.57 30.14 3.59
CA GLY A 279 8.19 30.85 4.70
C GLY A 279 7.28 31.95 5.25
N LYS A 280 7.54 33.20 4.86
CA LYS A 280 6.71 34.36 5.23
C LYS A 280 6.03 35.01 4.01
N LYS A 281 6.20 34.42 2.82
CA LYS A 281 5.72 34.95 1.56
C LYS A 281 4.47 34.18 1.17
N GLU A 282 3.37 34.91 1.00
CA GLU A 282 2.15 34.38 0.41
C GLU A 282 2.38 34.07 -1.09
N VAL A 283 1.89 32.92 -1.53
CA VAL A 283 2.01 32.43 -2.91
C VAL A 283 0.65 31.98 -3.44
N GLU A 284 0.52 31.95 -4.76
CA GLU A 284 -0.68 31.43 -5.42
C GLU A 284 -0.81 29.91 -5.20
N LYS A 285 -2.06 29.41 -5.19
CA LYS A 285 -2.35 27.97 -5.06
C LYS A 285 -1.52 27.12 -6.03
N GLU A 286 -1.50 27.50 -7.31
CA GLU A 286 -0.77 26.78 -8.37
C GLU A 286 0.73 26.68 -8.07
N THR A 287 1.34 27.74 -7.53
CA THR A 287 2.76 27.72 -7.16
C THR A 287 3.01 26.76 -6.00
N PHE A 288 2.13 26.77 -4.99
CA PHE A 288 2.23 25.85 -3.86
C PHE A 288 2.05 24.40 -4.28
N THR A 289 0.98 24.09 -5.02
CA THR A 289 0.66 22.71 -5.44
C THR A 289 1.74 22.16 -6.37
N THR A 290 2.34 22.98 -7.24
CA THR A 290 3.47 22.58 -8.07
C THR A 290 4.64 22.07 -7.21
N LEU A 291 5.08 22.83 -6.21
CA LEU A 291 6.19 22.39 -5.34
C LEU A 291 5.80 21.17 -4.49
N TYR A 292 4.56 21.12 -4.00
CA TYR A 292 4.05 19.97 -3.24
C TYR A 292 4.04 18.67 -4.08
N GLN A 293 3.71 18.78 -5.37
CA GLN A 293 3.77 17.67 -6.33
C GLN A 293 5.21 17.21 -6.57
N GLU A 294 6.16 18.14 -6.76
CA GLU A 294 7.58 17.81 -6.88
C GLU A 294 8.11 17.08 -5.64
N ILE A 295 7.74 17.54 -4.44
CA ILE A 295 8.06 16.89 -3.15
C ILE A 295 7.52 15.44 -3.11
N SER A 296 6.32 15.23 -3.63
CA SER A 296 5.67 13.91 -3.68
C SER A 296 6.12 13.06 -4.88
N GLY A 297 6.92 13.63 -5.78
CA GLY A 297 7.25 13.05 -7.09
C GLY A 297 8.43 12.10 -7.10
N VAL A 298 9.20 12.02 -6.01
CA VAL A 298 10.33 11.08 -5.91
C VAL A 298 9.80 9.66 -5.89
N MET A 299 10.24 8.83 -6.84
CA MET A 299 9.74 7.46 -6.98
C MET A 299 10.71 6.40 -6.43
N VAL A 300 10.13 5.38 -5.80
CA VAL A 300 10.81 4.15 -5.42
C VAL A 300 11.21 3.37 -6.67
N GLU A 301 12.50 3.02 -6.78
CA GLU A 301 13.02 2.22 -7.89
C GLU A 301 13.19 0.74 -7.51
N LYS A 302 13.66 0.45 -6.29
CA LYS A 302 13.96 -0.92 -5.85
C LYS A 302 13.96 -1.08 -4.33
N GLU A 303 13.96 -2.33 -3.88
CA GLU A 303 14.21 -2.69 -2.48
C GLU A 303 15.69 -2.59 -2.11
N ILE A 304 15.94 -2.43 -0.81
CA ILE A 304 17.28 -2.52 -0.23
C ILE A 304 17.68 -3.99 -0.11
N GLU A 305 18.65 -4.42 -0.91
CA GLU A 305 19.19 -5.79 -0.85
C GLU A 305 20.31 -5.95 0.19
N GLU A 306 21.09 -4.87 0.41
CA GLU A 306 22.26 -4.88 1.29
C GLU A 306 22.18 -3.70 2.27
N GLU A 307 22.31 -3.99 3.57
CA GLU A 307 22.46 -2.94 4.56
C GLU A 307 23.84 -2.28 4.42
N LYS A 308 23.85 -0.96 4.32
CA LYS A 308 25.06 -0.14 4.30
C LYS A 308 25.05 0.81 5.49
N GLU A 309 26.23 1.24 5.93
CA GLU A 309 26.32 2.36 6.87
C GLU A 309 25.89 3.64 6.15
N ASP A 310 24.91 4.32 6.72
CA ASP A 310 24.39 5.56 6.15
C ASP A 310 25.26 6.76 6.49
N SER A 311 25.03 7.84 5.74
CA SER A 311 25.38 9.16 6.23
C SER A 311 24.68 9.42 7.58
N LYS A 312 25.36 10.13 8.49
CA LYS A 312 24.77 10.47 9.79
C LYS A 312 23.64 11.50 9.69
N GLU A 313 23.60 12.26 8.61
CA GLU A 313 22.61 13.29 8.37
C GLU A 313 21.94 13.04 7.02
N PRO A 314 20.61 13.22 6.92
CA PRO A 314 19.90 13.11 5.66
C PRO A 314 20.23 14.30 4.76
N LYS A 315 20.25 14.07 3.45
CA LYS A 315 20.43 15.14 2.45
C LYS A 315 19.17 15.98 2.27
N LEU A 316 18.01 15.35 2.47
CA LEU A 316 16.69 15.94 2.46
C LEU A 316 15.85 15.29 3.56
N GLU A 317 15.20 16.11 4.38
CA GLU A 317 14.26 15.68 5.40
C GLU A 317 13.00 16.56 5.30
N ILE A 318 11.83 15.94 5.27
CA ILE A 318 10.53 16.60 5.15
C ILE A 318 9.61 16.06 6.23
N THR A 319 9.02 16.95 7.02
CA THR A 319 8.03 16.61 8.04
C THR A 319 6.69 17.22 7.68
N PHE A 320 5.69 16.38 7.46
CA PHE A 320 4.31 16.77 7.16
C PHE A 320 3.52 16.90 8.45
N ASN A 321 3.27 18.14 8.87
CA ASN A 321 2.44 18.45 10.02
C ASN A 321 0.97 18.47 9.61
N ARG A 322 0.13 17.69 10.28
CA ARG A 322 -1.29 17.53 9.93
C ARG A 322 -2.16 18.59 10.59
N ASN A 323 -3.21 19.02 9.90
CA ASN A 323 -4.16 20.02 10.40
C ASN A 323 -5.18 19.49 11.41
N ASN A 324 -5.12 18.19 11.70
CA ASN A 324 -5.90 17.53 12.74
C ASN A 324 -4.95 16.71 13.62
N SER A 325 -5.02 16.93 14.94
CA SER A 325 -4.20 16.22 15.94
C SER A 325 -4.38 14.69 15.95
N GLN A 326 -5.48 14.17 15.40
CA GLN A 326 -5.71 12.73 15.27
C GLN A 326 -4.97 12.12 14.08
N TYR A 327 -4.52 12.94 13.13
CA TYR A 327 -3.85 12.47 11.93
C TYR A 327 -2.35 12.36 12.21
N PRO A 328 -1.70 11.23 11.88
CA PRO A 328 -0.29 11.05 12.19
C PRO A 328 0.58 12.02 11.40
N GLN A 329 1.52 12.65 12.10
CA GLN A 329 2.64 13.33 11.46
C GLN A 329 3.44 12.29 10.66
N VAL A 330 3.90 12.69 9.48
CA VAL A 330 4.74 11.82 8.63
C VAL A 330 6.08 12.51 8.41
N LYS A 331 7.16 11.76 8.59
CA LYS A 331 8.51 12.22 8.34
C LYS A 331 9.13 11.37 7.24
N VAL A 332 9.67 12.02 6.21
CA VAL A 332 10.42 11.39 5.13
C VAL A 332 11.84 11.93 5.12
N ALA A 333 12.82 11.05 5.09
CA ALA A 333 14.24 11.41 5.02
C ALA A 333 14.94 10.62 3.93
N TYR A 334 15.87 11.27 3.23
CA TYR A 334 16.67 10.68 2.17
C TYR A 334 18.14 10.69 2.57
N TYR A 335 18.82 9.55 2.42
CA TYR A 335 20.21 9.35 2.80
C TYR A 335 21.00 8.79 1.63
N ASP A 336 22.26 9.21 1.49
CA ASP A 336 23.16 8.64 0.47
C ASP A 336 23.29 7.13 0.67
N TYR A 337 23.15 6.35 -0.41
CA TYR A 337 23.32 4.89 -0.36
C TYR A 337 24.43 4.40 -1.30
N ASP A 338 24.47 4.89 -2.54
CA ASP A 338 25.61 4.78 -3.45
C ASP A 338 25.58 5.91 -4.50
N GLN A 339 26.39 5.79 -5.56
CA GLN A 339 26.46 6.82 -6.61
C GLN A 339 25.20 6.94 -7.47
N THR A 340 24.28 5.98 -7.39
CA THR A 340 23.07 5.92 -8.23
C THR A 340 21.81 6.09 -7.39
N TYR A 341 21.83 5.66 -6.14
CA TYR A 341 20.64 5.59 -5.30
C TYR A 341 20.82 6.30 -3.97
N ASP A 342 19.72 6.85 -3.49
CA ASP A 342 19.53 7.15 -2.08
C ASP A 342 18.62 6.11 -1.44
N ARG A 343 18.72 6.01 -0.13
CA ARG A 343 17.74 5.35 0.70
C ARG A 343 16.66 6.32 1.11
N VAL A 344 15.41 5.89 1.00
CA VAL A 344 14.28 6.60 1.61
C VAL A 344 13.93 5.98 2.95
N GLU A 345 13.74 6.84 3.95
CA GLU A 345 13.29 6.51 5.30
C GLU A 345 11.95 7.20 5.52
N VAL A 346 10.93 6.43 5.92
CA VAL A 346 9.62 6.93 6.31
C VAL A 346 9.43 6.58 7.78
N ASN A 347 9.17 7.58 8.62
CA ASN A 347 8.94 7.43 10.07
C ASN A 347 10.02 6.61 10.82
N GLY A 348 11.25 6.57 10.32
CA GLY A 348 12.38 5.84 10.91
C GLY A 348 12.61 4.45 10.33
N ASN A 349 11.84 4.03 9.32
CA ASN A 349 11.97 2.73 8.66
C ASN A 349 12.38 2.89 7.19
N SER A 350 13.24 1.99 6.72
CA SER A 350 13.79 2.04 5.36
C SER A 350 13.81 0.67 4.70
N TYR A 351 13.06 0.55 3.60
CA TYR A 351 13.00 -0.66 2.78
C TYR A 351 13.37 -0.42 1.32
N PHE A 352 13.38 0.84 0.88
CA PHE A 352 13.40 1.20 -0.52
C PHE A 352 14.51 2.18 -0.88
N LEU A 353 14.88 2.13 -2.15
CA LEU A 353 15.86 3.00 -2.77
C LEU A 353 15.18 3.84 -3.85
N VAL A 354 15.57 5.11 -3.93
CA VAL A 354 15.14 6.09 -4.93
C VAL A 354 16.35 6.54 -5.73
N LYS A 355 16.16 7.16 -6.90
CA LYS A 355 17.30 7.67 -7.69
C LYS A 355 17.92 8.88 -6.99
N ALA A 356 19.24 8.86 -6.85
CA ALA A 356 19.98 9.95 -6.24
C ALA A 356 19.76 11.29 -6.97
N GLU A 357 19.74 11.22 -8.31
CA GLU A 357 19.48 12.37 -9.19
C GLU A 357 18.10 13.02 -8.94
N ASP A 358 17.05 12.22 -8.69
CA ASP A 358 15.70 12.76 -8.47
C ASP A 358 15.63 13.56 -7.17
N VAL A 359 16.29 13.07 -6.11
CA VAL A 359 16.34 13.78 -4.84
C VAL A 359 17.24 15.01 -4.91
N ASP A 360 18.36 14.95 -5.63
CA ASP A 360 19.24 16.10 -5.85
C ASP A 360 18.53 17.22 -6.63
N ASN A 361 17.75 16.83 -7.66
CA ASN A 361 16.91 17.75 -8.40
C ASN A 361 15.82 18.36 -7.50
N LEU A 362 15.18 17.57 -6.65
CA LEU A 362 14.19 18.08 -5.70
C LEU A 362 14.80 19.09 -4.71
N ILE A 363 15.98 18.81 -4.15
CA ILE A 363 16.70 19.76 -3.27
C ILE A 363 16.92 21.09 -3.98
N LYS A 364 17.35 21.06 -5.25
CA LYS A 364 17.54 22.26 -6.05
C LYS A 364 16.22 23.00 -6.28
N THR A 365 15.15 22.30 -6.65
CA THR A 365 13.82 22.88 -6.87
C THR A 365 13.29 23.56 -5.61
N ILE A 366 13.44 22.94 -4.44
CA ILE A 366 13.09 23.54 -3.15
C ILE A 366 13.89 24.83 -2.93
N GLY A 367 15.19 24.79 -3.15
CA GLY A 367 16.05 25.98 -2.97
C GLY A 367 15.74 27.13 -3.93
N GLU A 368 15.26 26.85 -5.14
CA GLU A 368 14.86 27.88 -6.12
C GLU A 368 13.47 28.49 -5.82
N ALA A 369 12.62 27.76 -5.10
CA ALA A 369 11.26 28.21 -4.78
C ALA A 369 11.19 29.24 -3.63
N PHE A 370 12.19 29.23 -2.73
CA PHE A 370 12.30 30.10 -1.55
C PHE A 370 13.28 31.25 -1.76
#